data_AF-A0AAV5AKB0-F1
#
_entry.id   AF-A0AAV5AKB0-F1
#
_cell.length_a   1.000
_cell.length_b   1.000
_cell.length_c   1.000
_cell.angle_alpha   90.00
_cell.angle_beta   90.00
_cell.angle_gamma   90.00
#
_symmetry.space_group_name_H-M   'P 1'
#
loop_
_entity.id
_entity.type
_entity.pdbx_description
1 polymer ?
#
loop_
_entity_poly.entity_id
_entity_poly.type
_entity_poly.pdbx_seq_one_letter_code
_entity_poly.pdbx_strand_id
1 'polypeptide(L)'
;MREQEIASYTPWLACILFIQLDIMDKKFRGLEVTIPPPSPGLLRLPHWKVSLEHRKNWQNKLNKEQELHRHLYDIYPQPELPAADVDKHMRIWLNFLTLMYGRPLSSEDYIFSPISSNGLIQAKSPMSHDTIQKWINSFTTAAGINLMEANLTTHCFRRGGAQFRFMYAPVGKRWTLATIRWWGGWAEGEHRDTLIRYLLDELYYYEENHGDALKPIVREAHVSFMGEHKDMKPITMDELMTVTSSLQHNITHAVISNILSAMHTKRSTPPFYFSTDYYQGPQRTADHNPSIPGRTISLTPSPINSIPTSSMKAPLPPGVYVPNIGKEIKKSDRWKIVIQQWEIGDPSVANGLPLRDWPDEWTKNPAIAVKYRDRMLVASEFIENCGRNESVFLAQWPAATQGIKQLHAQMLAVRKAAGLAKSRCSRKSQTTDGDSKTEL
;
A
#
# COMPACT_ATOMS: atom_id res chain seq x y z
N MET A 1 18.34 2.04 20.13
CA MET A 1 16.97 2.51 20.49
C MET A 1 16.06 1.33 20.28
N ARG A 2 15.52 0.84 21.39
CA ARG A 2 15.27 -0.58 21.69
C ARG A 2 13.78 -0.90 21.61
N GLU A 3 13.50 -2.18 21.43
CA GLU A 3 12.25 -2.94 21.25
C GLU A 3 11.04 -2.60 22.17
N GLN A 4 11.10 -1.55 22.98
CA GLN A 4 10.04 -1.13 23.90
C GLN A 4 8.96 -0.23 23.27
N GLU A 5 9.19 0.36 22.10
CA GLU A 5 8.20 1.26 21.46
C GLU A 5 7.26 0.55 20.46
N ILE A 6 7.44 -0.76 20.23
CA ILE A 6 6.54 -1.58 19.38
C ILE A 6 5.41 -2.21 20.21
N ALA A 7 5.52 -2.20 21.54
CA ALA A 7 4.64 -2.93 22.46
C ALA A 7 3.22 -2.34 22.62
N SER A 8 2.97 -1.12 22.16
CA SER A 8 1.65 -0.45 22.25
C SER A 8 0.78 -0.61 21.00
N TYR A 9 1.30 -1.20 19.91
CA TYR A 9 0.64 -1.21 18.59
C TYR A 9 0.22 -2.60 18.10
N THR A 10 0.53 -3.63 18.86
CA THR A 10 0.42 -5.05 18.53
C THR A 10 -1.01 -5.61 18.48
N PRO A 11 -1.98 -5.19 19.31
CA PRO A 11 -3.37 -5.66 19.19
C PRO A 11 -4.04 -5.25 17.86
N TRP A 12 -3.61 -4.13 17.28
CA TRP A 12 -4.20 -3.56 16.06
C TRP A 12 -3.52 -4.04 14.78
N LEU A 13 -2.28 -4.51 14.85
CA LEU A 13 -1.64 -5.31 13.80
C LEU A 13 -2.37 -6.65 13.57
N ALA A 14 -3.00 -7.21 14.62
CA ALA A 14 -3.94 -8.32 14.46
C ALA A 14 -5.23 -7.86 13.77
N CYS A 15 -5.82 -6.72 14.16
CA CYS A 15 -6.92 -6.08 13.42
C CYS A 15 -6.59 -5.92 11.92
N ILE A 16 -5.32 -5.67 11.59
CA ILE A 16 -4.75 -5.60 10.25
C ILE A 16 -4.58 -6.98 9.56
N LEU A 17 -4.22 -8.03 10.30
CA LEU A 17 -4.31 -9.44 9.86
C LEU A 17 -5.79 -9.88 9.65
N PHE A 18 -6.75 -9.30 10.39
CA PHE A 18 -8.19 -9.50 10.20
C PHE A 18 -8.75 -8.66 9.04
N ILE A 19 -8.21 -7.46 8.79
CA ILE A 19 -8.43 -6.64 7.58
C ILE A 19 -7.90 -7.38 6.34
N GLN A 20 -6.83 -8.15 6.48
CA GLN A 20 -6.30 -9.05 5.46
C GLN A 20 -7.33 -10.07 4.93
N LEU A 21 -8.26 -10.45 5.80
CA LEU A 21 -9.38 -11.35 5.53
C LEU A 21 -10.69 -10.61 5.23
N ASP A 22 -10.69 -9.28 5.18
CA ASP A 22 -11.89 -8.43 4.99
C ASP A 22 -12.95 -8.66 6.10
N ILE A 23 -12.49 -8.90 7.34
CA ILE A 23 -13.31 -9.17 8.53
C ILE A 23 -13.76 -7.85 9.15
N MET A 24 -14.52 -7.06 8.40
CA MET A 24 -15.07 -5.79 8.91
C MET A 24 -16.53 -5.93 9.37
N ASP A 25 -17.22 -6.99 8.97
CA ASP A 25 -18.66 -7.15 9.13
C ASP A 25 -19.07 -8.36 9.98
N LYS A 26 -18.24 -8.75 10.97
CA LYS A 26 -18.53 -9.95 11.77
C LYS A 26 -18.97 -9.69 13.19
N LYS A 27 -20.20 -10.10 13.46
CA LYS A 27 -20.69 -10.52 14.76
C LYS A 27 -19.88 -11.72 15.26
N PHE A 28 -19.80 -11.94 16.57
CA PHE A 28 -19.22 -13.10 17.26
C PHE A 28 -20.03 -14.38 16.99
N ARG A 29 -20.66 -14.55 15.82
CA ARG A 29 -21.24 -15.81 15.39
C ARG A 29 -20.11 -16.65 14.79
N GLY A 30 -19.62 -17.63 15.56
CA GLY A 30 -18.69 -18.65 15.05
C GLY A 30 -17.23 -18.55 15.51
N LEU A 31 -16.91 -17.77 16.54
CA LEU A 31 -15.66 -17.98 17.28
C LEU A 31 -15.90 -19.09 18.32
N GLU A 32 -16.06 -20.33 17.85
CA GLU A 32 -16.09 -21.48 18.76
C GLU A 32 -14.65 -21.77 19.21
N VAL A 33 -14.34 -21.44 20.46
CA VAL A 33 -13.16 -21.98 21.13
C VAL A 33 -13.48 -23.43 21.51
N THR A 34 -13.49 -24.32 20.52
CA THR A 34 -13.45 -25.75 20.82
C THR A 34 -12.00 -26.10 21.16
N ILE A 35 -11.78 -26.57 22.39
CA ILE A 35 -10.59 -27.38 22.71
C ILE A 35 -11.03 -28.81 22.39
N PRO A 36 -10.74 -29.34 21.19
CA PRO A 36 -11.26 -30.63 20.79
C PRO A 36 -10.62 -31.74 21.65
N PRO A 37 -11.36 -32.81 22.00
CA PRO A 37 -10.89 -33.85 22.91
C PRO A 37 -9.59 -34.50 22.40
N PRO A 38 -8.73 -35.00 23.31
CA PRO A 38 -7.47 -35.62 22.92
C PRO A 38 -7.74 -36.84 22.03
N SER A 39 -7.33 -36.78 20.77
CA SER A 39 -7.27 -37.95 19.89
C SER A 39 -5.98 -38.70 20.18
N PRO A 40 -5.99 -40.04 20.31
CA PRO A 40 -4.77 -40.80 20.56
C PRO A 40 -3.80 -40.68 19.37
N GLY A 41 -2.58 -40.18 19.61
CA GLY A 41 -1.44 -40.36 18.68
C GLY A 41 -0.83 -39.11 18.01
N LEU A 42 -1.41 -37.92 18.15
CA LEU A 42 -0.82 -36.67 17.64
C LEU A 42 -0.74 -35.63 18.76
N LEU A 43 0.42 -35.00 18.95
CA LEU A 43 0.59 -33.84 19.83
C LEU A 43 -0.30 -32.71 19.32
N ARG A 44 -1.50 -32.58 19.88
CA ARG A 44 -2.46 -31.57 19.45
C ARG A 44 -2.10 -30.25 20.11
N LEU A 45 -1.51 -29.34 19.33
CA LEU A 45 -1.24 -28.00 19.81
C LEU A 45 -2.57 -27.24 20.01
N PRO A 46 -2.74 -26.54 21.14
CA PRO A 46 -3.91 -25.69 21.35
C PRO A 46 -3.95 -24.60 20.28
N HIS A 47 -5.12 -24.41 19.68
CA HIS A 47 -5.36 -23.42 18.63
C HIS A 47 -6.79 -22.90 18.70
N TRP A 48 -7.03 -21.84 17.97
CA TRP A 48 -8.32 -21.21 17.81
C TRP A 48 -8.93 -21.51 16.45
N LYS A 49 -10.23 -21.75 16.42
CA LYS A 49 -10.98 -21.87 15.18
C LYS A 49 -11.71 -20.58 14.88
N VAL A 50 -11.46 -20.05 13.69
CA VAL A 50 -12.10 -18.82 13.22
C VAL A 50 -12.82 -19.11 11.91
N SER A 51 -14.13 -18.86 11.89
CA SER A 51 -14.92 -18.91 10.66
C SER A 51 -14.93 -17.55 9.94
N LEU A 52 -14.78 -17.57 8.62
CA LEU A 52 -14.95 -16.40 7.74
C LEU A 52 -16.20 -16.49 6.89
N GLU A 53 -17.10 -15.55 7.13
CA GLU A 53 -18.40 -15.39 6.45
C GLU A 53 -18.49 -14.00 5.79
N HIS A 54 -19.39 -13.84 4.81
CA HIS A 54 -19.77 -12.57 4.18
C HIS A 54 -18.66 -11.74 3.52
N ARG A 55 -17.63 -12.41 3.01
CA ARG A 55 -16.48 -11.80 2.35
C ARG A 55 -16.85 -10.91 1.14
N LYS A 56 -16.04 -9.88 0.91
CA LYS A 56 -16.13 -9.01 -0.27
C LYS A 56 -16.05 -9.81 -1.57
N ASN A 57 -16.89 -9.43 -2.54
CA ASN A 57 -17.16 -10.15 -3.79
C ASN A 57 -17.88 -11.50 -3.64
N TRP A 58 -18.14 -11.97 -2.41
CA TRP A 58 -18.87 -13.21 -2.16
C TRP A 58 -20.39 -13.00 -2.20
N GLN A 59 -20.85 -11.84 -1.76
CA GLN A 59 -22.24 -11.40 -1.86
C GLN A 59 -22.74 -11.34 -3.31
N ASN A 60 -21.88 -11.00 -4.27
CA ASN A 60 -22.21 -11.03 -5.70
C ASN A 60 -22.37 -12.47 -6.26
N LYS A 61 -21.87 -13.48 -5.53
CA LYS A 61 -21.99 -14.89 -5.88
C LYS A 61 -23.13 -15.61 -5.17
N LEU A 62 -23.72 -15.03 -4.11
CA LEU A 62 -24.88 -15.59 -3.40
C LEU A 62 -26.10 -15.81 -4.31
N ASN A 63 -26.22 -15.04 -5.40
CA ASN A 63 -27.28 -15.20 -6.40
C ASN A 63 -27.05 -16.37 -7.38
N LYS A 64 -25.97 -17.14 -7.20
CA LYS A 64 -25.68 -18.34 -7.99
C LYS A 64 -25.52 -19.48 -7.02
N GLU A 65 -26.27 -20.56 -7.20
CA GLU A 65 -26.48 -21.73 -6.33
C GLU A 65 -25.22 -22.56 -6.00
N GLN A 66 -24.02 -21.98 -6.00
CA GLN A 66 -22.83 -22.64 -5.48
C GLN A 66 -22.79 -22.52 -3.97
N GLU A 67 -22.80 -23.66 -3.28
CA GLU A 67 -22.55 -23.77 -1.85
C GLU A 67 -21.28 -23.00 -1.48
N LEU A 68 -21.48 -21.89 -0.75
CA LEU A 68 -20.38 -21.05 -0.32
C LEU A 68 -19.79 -21.66 0.95
N HIS A 69 -18.79 -22.52 0.79
CA HIS A 69 -18.09 -23.11 1.93
C HIS A 69 -17.44 -22.03 2.80
N ARG A 70 -17.84 -21.96 4.07
CA ARG A 70 -17.21 -21.13 5.08
C ARG A 70 -15.74 -21.54 5.21
N HIS A 71 -14.83 -20.57 5.18
CA HIS A 71 -13.42 -20.86 5.44
C HIS A 71 -13.20 -20.92 6.95
N LEU A 72 -12.72 -22.06 7.43
CA LEU A 72 -12.34 -22.30 8.82
C LEU A 72 -10.82 -22.21 8.95
N TYR A 73 -10.36 -21.28 9.78
CA TYR A 73 -8.95 -21.05 10.03
C TYR A 73 -8.58 -21.59 11.39
N ASP A 74 -7.55 -22.42 11.43
CA ASP A 74 -6.91 -22.85 12.67
C ASP A 74 -5.75 -21.87 12.97
N ILE A 75 -5.91 -21.06 14.01
CA ILE A 75 -4.93 -20.06 14.45
C ILE A 75 -4.15 -20.63 15.63
N TYR A 76 -2.89 -20.95 15.37
CA TYR A 76 -1.96 -21.44 16.39
C TYR A 76 -1.16 -20.27 17.00
N PRO A 77 -0.75 -20.38 18.27
CA PRO A 77 0.22 -19.47 18.88
C PRO A 77 1.53 -19.42 18.07
N GLN A 78 2.12 -18.24 17.94
CA GLN A 78 3.37 -18.01 17.21
C GLN A 78 4.36 -17.21 18.05
N PRO A 79 4.85 -17.78 19.17
CA PRO A 79 5.73 -17.07 20.10
C PRO A 79 7.05 -16.61 19.48
N GLU A 80 7.50 -17.26 18.41
CA GLU A 80 8.69 -16.87 17.64
C GLU A 80 8.50 -15.60 16.81
N LEU A 81 7.25 -15.21 16.54
CA LEU A 81 6.88 -14.00 15.81
C LEU A 81 5.89 -13.18 16.66
N PRO A 82 6.32 -12.60 17.80
CA PRO A 82 5.41 -11.92 18.71
C PRO A 82 4.62 -10.79 18.05
N ALA A 83 5.18 -10.14 17.03
CA ALA A 83 4.50 -9.07 16.30
C ALA A 83 3.36 -9.58 15.39
N ALA A 84 3.42 -10.83 14.93
CA ALA A 84 2.44 -11.46 14.04
C ALA A 84 1.63 -12.57 14.72
N ASP A 85 1.77 -12.74 16.04
CA ASP A 85 1.05 -13.74 16.83
C ASP A 85 -0.42 -13.34 17.03
N VAL A 86 -1.26 -13.77 16.09
CA VAL A 86 -2.69 -13.47 16.09
C VAL A 86 -3.40 -14.03 17.33
N ASP A 87 -3.00 -15.22 17.82
CA ASP A 87 -3.62 -15.84 19.00
C ASP A 87 -3.40 -14.96 20.24
N LYS A 88 -2.16 -14.55 20.49
CA LYS A 88 -1.81 -13.68 21.61
C LYS A 88 -2.56 -12.36 21.56
N HIS A 89 -2.53 -11.67 20.41
CA HIS A 89 -3.10 -10.32 20.28
C HIS A 89 -4.62 -10.33 20.38
N MET A 90 -5.27 -11.35 19.82
CA MET A 90 -6.70 -11.49 19.97
C MET A 90 -7.11 -11.90 21.39
N ARG A 91 -6.30 -12.76 22.04
CA ARG A 91 -6.16 -12.88 23.51
C ARG A 91 -6.50 -11.60 24.25
N ILE A 92 -5.57 -10.67 24.07
CA ILE A 92 -5.54 -9.39 24.75
C ILE A 92 -6.76 -8.55 24.35
N TRP A 93 -7.10 -8.53 23.07
CA TRP A 93 -8.22 -7.74 22.56
C TRP A 93 -9.59 -8.21 23.08
N LEU A 94 -9.88 -9.51 23.05
CA LEU A 94 -11.16 -10.04 23.53
C LEU A 94 -11.32 -9.87 25.06
N ASN A 95 -10.21 -10.00 25.81
CA ASN A 95 -10.19 -9.70 27.24
C ASN A 95 -10.49 -8.22 27.49
N PHE A 96 -9.85 -7.33 26.74
CA PHE A 96 -10.12 -5.89 26.81
C PHE A 96 -11.59 -5.59 26.52
N LEU A 97 -12.18 -6.16 25.46
CA LEU A 97 -13.60 -5.97 25.15
C LEU A 97 -14.52 -6.46 26.26
N THR A 98 -14.22 -7.63 26.85
CA THR A 98 -15.01 -8.18 27.97
C THR A 98 -14.98 -7.24 29.18
N LEU A 99 -13.82 -6.65 29.48
CA LEU A 99 -13.68 -5.66 30.54
C LEU A 99 -14.46 -4.38 30.20
N MET A 100 -14.34 -3.87 28.98
CA MET A 100 -15.02 -2.64 28.56
C MET A 100 -16.54 -2.78 28.46
N TYR A 101 -17.05 -3.96 28.11
CA TYR A 101 -18.48 -4.23 28.09
C TYR A 101 -19.06 -4.56 29.47
N GLY A 102 -18.21 -4.88 30.46
CA GLY A 102 -18.65 -5.36 31.77
C GLY A 102 -19.41 -6.68 31.72
N ARG A 103 -19.30 -7.41 30.60
CA ARG A 103 -19.98 -8.69 30.37
C ARG A 103 -19.20 -9.55 29.36
N PRO A 104 -19.40 -10.87 29.35
CA PRO A 104 -18.92 -11.73 28.28
C PRO A 104 -19.41 -11.27 26.89
N LEU A 105 -18.59 -11.53 25.87
CA LEU A 105 -18.95 -11.29 24.47
C LEU A 105 -20.15 -12.15 24.08
N SER A 106 -21.16 -11.50 23.50
CA SER A 106 -22.34 -12.13 22.94
C SER A 106 -22.09 -12.46 21.48
N SER A 107 -22.72 -13.52 20.96
CA SER A 107 -22.70 -13.88 19.54
C SER A 107 -23.13 -12.76 18.59
N GLU A 108 -23.86 -11.76 19.08
CA GLU A 108 -24.30 -10.60 18.32
C GLU A 108 -23.33 -9.41 18.37
N ASP A 109 -22.25 -9.47 19.17
CA ASP A 109 -21.28 -8.39 19.27
C ASP A 109 -20.26 -8.45 18.13
N TYR A 110 -19.90 -7.30 17.56
CA TYR A 110 -18.78 -7.23 16.62
C TYR A 110 -17.45 -7.30 17.39
N ILE A 111 -16.51 -8.07 16.85
CA ILE A 111 -15.15 -8.14 17.43
C ILE A 111 -14.42 -6.81 17.22
N PHE A 112 -14.68 -6.13 16.11
CA PHE A 112 -14.11 -4.82 15.81
C PHE A 112 -15.23 -3.79 15.73
N SER A 113 -15.60 -3.26 16.88
CA SER A 113 -16.61 -2.21 17.03
C SER A 113 -15.98 -0.82 17.00
N PRO A 114 -16.68 0.20 16.46
CA PRO A 114 -16.20 1.56 16.52
C PRO A 114 -16.18 2.05 17.98
N ILE A 115 -15.11 2.77 18.32
CA ILE A 115 -14.93 3.45 19.59
C ILE A 115 -15.23 4.93 19.34
N SER A 116 -16.26 5.46 19.99
CA SER A 116 -16.57 6.89 19.87
C SER A 116 -15.56 7.76 20.59
N SER A 117 -15.59 9.07 20.33
CA SER A 117 -14.66 10.05 20.92
C SER A 117 -14.70 10.10 22.45
N ASN A 118 -15.81 9.68 23.06
CA ASN A 118 -15.96 9.54 24.51
C ASN A 118 -15.45 8.19 25.07
N GLY A 119 -14.82 7.34 24.24
CA GLY A 119 -14.32 6.03 24.64
C GLY A 119 -15.37 4.92 24.69
N LEU A 120 -16.63 5.19 24.31
CA LEU A 120 -17.68 4.18 24.33
C LEU A 120 -17.58 3.24 23.11
N ILE A 121 -17.61 1.94 23.37
CA ILE A 121 -17.53 0.91 22.32
C ILE A 121 -18.94 0.52 21.87
N GLN A 122 -19.24 0.65 20.57
CA GLN A 122 -20.55 0.32 20.01
C GLN A 122 -20.62 -1.15 19.58
N ALA A 123 -20.85 -2.05 20.54
CA ALA A 123 -20.79 -3.50 20.35
C ALA A 123 -21.62 -4.06 19.17
N LYS A 124 -22.72 -3.39 18.80
CA LYS A 124 -23.65 -3.84 17.74
C LYS A 124 -23.42 -3.18 16.38
N SER A 125 -22.39 -2.34 16.25
CA SER A 125 -22.07 -1.63 15.02
C SER A 125 -20.74 -2.16 14.44
N PRO A 126 -20.68 -2.43 13.13
CA PRO A 126 -19.41 -2.72 12.47
C PRO A 126 -18.57 -1.45 12.36
N MET A 127 -17.25 -1.62 12.40
CA MET A 127 -16.31 -0.53 12.15
C MET A 127 -16.31 -0.14 10.66
N SER A 128 -16.29 1.15 10.35
CA SER A 128 -16.21 1.61 8.97
C SER A 128 -14.80 1.48 8.39
N HIS A 129 -14.70 1.27 7.08
CA HIS A 129 -13.40 1.26 6.37
C HIS A 129 -12.63 2.57 6.59
N ASP A 130 -13.32 3.70 6.59
CA ASP A 130 -12.70 5.01 6.77
C ASP A 130 -12.14 5.18 8.19
N THR A 131 -12.80 4.61 9.21
CA THR A 131 -12.28 4.57 10.58
C THR A 131 -10.97 3.79 10.63
N ILE A 132 -10.92 2.62 10.01
CA ILE A 132 -9.71 1.80 9.93
C ILE A 132 -8.59 2.56 9.21
N GLN A 133 -8.89 3.18 8.07
CA GLN A 133 -7.89 3.92 7.31
C GLN A 133 -7.34 5.12 8.10
N LYS A 134 -8.19 5.82 8.87
CA LYS A 134 -7.75 6.89 9.78
C LYS A 134 -6.82 6.36 10.86
N TRP A 135 -7.11 5.19 11.42
CA TRP A 135 -6.24 4.56 12.42
C TRP A 135 -4.91 4.14 11.81
N ILE A 136 -4.91 3.51 10.63
CA ILE A 136 -3.68 3.17 9.92
C ILE A 136 -2.82 4.42 9.73
N ASN A 137 -3.39 5.51 9.21
CA ASN A 137 -2.66 6.76 9.01
C ASN A 137 -2.12 7.32 10.34
N SER A 138 -2.93 7.30 11.40
CA SER A 138 -2.50 7.77 12.73
C SER A 138 -1.34 6.94 13.27
N PHE A 139 -1.38 5.61 13.11
CA PHE A 139 -0.33 4.72 13.57
C PHE A 139 0.94 4.86 12.75
N THR A 140 0.84 4.98 11.43
CA THR A 140 2.04 5.18 10.58
C THR A 140 2.73 6.49 10.90
N THR A 141 1.96 7.56 11.11
CA THR A 141 2.51 8.86 11.51
C THR A 141 3.17 8.77 12.88
N ALA A 142 2.51 8.14 13.86
CA ALA A 142 3.06 7.97 15.21
C ALA A 142 4.34 7.11 15.22
N ALA A 143 4.42 6.12 14.33
CA ALA A 143 5.59 5.25 14.17
C ALA A 143 6.73 5.89 13.36
N GLY A 144 6.59 7.14 12.91
CA GLY A 144 7.59 7.82 12.07
C GLY A 144 7.77 7.20 10.68
N ILE A 145 6.79 6.42 10.22
CA ILE A 145 6.82 5.79 8.89
C ILE A 145 6.40 6.85 7.88
N ASN A 146 7.39 7.57 7.33
CA ASN A 146 7.19 8.58 6.30
C ASN A 146 7.40 7.96 4.90
N LEU A 147 6.30 7.71 4.19
CA LEU A 147 6.30 7.15 2.83
C LEU A 147 6.22 8.24 1.74
N MET A 148 6.71 9.45 2.04
CA MET A 148 6.67 10.63 1.17
C MET A 148 5.24 10.96 0.70
N GLU A 149 4.84 10.47 -0.48
CA GLU A 149 3.54 10.74 -1.11
C GLU A 149 2.53 9.60 -0.95
N ALA A 150 2.95 8.44 -0.41
CA ALA A 150 2.10 7.27 -0.28
C ALA A 150 1.56 7.10 1.15
N ASN A 151 0.30 6.69 1.28
CA ASN A 151 -0.26 6.26 2.56
C ASN A 151 -0.38 4.73 2.58
N LEU A 152 -0.07 4.10 3.72
CA LEU A 152 -0.41 2.68 3.90
C LEU A 152 -1.92 2.54 3.88
N THR A 153 -2.39 1.51 3.19
CA THR A 153 -3.82 1.18 3.12
C THR A 153 -4.06 -0.21 3.67
N THR A 154 -5.32 -0.54 3.92
CA THR A 154 -5.77 -1.91 4.22
C THR A 154 -5.23 -2.93 3.18
N HIS A 155 -5.11 -2.52 1.92
CA HIS A 155 -4.55 -3.34 0.85
C HIS A 155 -3.05 -3.61 1.00
N CYS A 156 -2.27 -2.64 1.51
CA CYS A 156 -0.83 -2.79 1.74
C CYS A 156 -0.53 -3.96 2.68
N PHE A 157 -1.32 -4.13 3.74
CA PHE A 157 -1.14 -5.24 4.66
C PHE A 157 -1.53 -6.58 4.06
N ARG A 158 -2.60 -6.63 3.24
CA ARG A 158 -2.95 -7.83 2.48
C ARG A 158 -1.84 -8.27 1.55
N ARG A 159 -1.29 -7.34 0.78
CA ARG A 159 -0.17 -7.59 -0.12
C ARG A 159 1.10 -7.96 0.68
N GLY A 160 1.46 -7.16 1.68
CA GLY A 160 2.66 -7.32 2.48
C GLY A 160 2.72 -8.63 3.25
N GLY A 161 1.61 -9.09 3.85
CA GLY A 161 1.65 -10.40 4.54
C GLY A 161 1.63 -11.60 3.59
N ALA A 162 1.07 -11.47 2.38
CA ALA A 162 1.22 -12.50 1.35
C ALA A 162 2.69 -12.59 0.90
N GLN A 163 3.33 -11.45 0.63
CA GLN A 163 4.76 -11.36 0.33
C GLN A 163 5.61 -11.89 1.48
N PHE A 164 5.30 -11.53 2.72
CA PHE A 164 5.98 -12.05 3.90
C PHE A 164 5.91 -13.57 3.98
N ARG A 165 4.71 -14.15 3.93
CA ARG A 165 4.57 -15.61 3.99
C ARG A 165 5.19 -16.32 2.80
N PHE A 166 5.26 -15.69 1.63
CA PHE A 166 5.90 -16.28 0.45
C PHE A 166 7.42 -16.19 0.48
N MET A 167 7.97 -15.02 0.85
CA MET A 167 9.36 -14.64 0.58
C MET A 167 10.18 -14.37 1.84
N TYR A 168 9.59 -13.82 2.91
CA TYR A 168 10.35 -13.31 4.06
C TYR A 168 10.21 -14.13 5.34
N ALA A 169 9.21 -15.01 5.42
CA ALA A 169 9.08 -15.91 6.55
C ALA A 169 10.32 -16.82 6.64
N PRO A 170 10.70 -17.27 7.86
CA PRO A 170 11.81 -18.19 8.03
C PRO A 170 11.69 -19.42 7.12
N VAL A 171 12.82 -19.96 6.69
CA VAL A 171 12.88 -21.18 5.88
C VAL A 171 12.10 -22.29 6.58
N GLY A 172 11.26 -23.01 5.84
CA GLY A 172 10.35 -24.03 6.39
C GLY A 172 9.03 -23.48 6.98
N LYS A 173 8.90 -22.17 7.17
CA LYS A 173 7.64 -21.50 7.59
C LYS A 173 6.96 -20.70 6.49
N ARG A 174 7.54 -20.72 5.29
CA ARG A 174 6.99 -20.09 4.09
C ARG A 174 5.80 -20.87 3.56
N TRP A 175 4.89 -20.14 2.95
CA TRP A 175 3.66 -20.69 2.42
C TRP A 175 3.79 -20.93 0.92
N THR A 176 3.24 -22.04 0.47
CA THR A 176 3.06 -22.28 -0.97
C THR A 176 2.10 -21.25 -1.55
N LEU A 177 2.16 -21.04 -2.87
CA LEU A 177 1.21 -20.19 -3.56
C LEU A 177 -0.24 -20.66 -3.34
N ALA A 178 -0.47 -21.97 -3.27
CA ALA A 178 -1.79 -22.53 -2.97
C ALA A 178 -2.27 -22.15 -1.57
N THR A 179 -1.40 -22.24 -0.56
CA THR A 179 -1.70 -21.82 0.82
C THR A 179 -2.01 -20.34 0.89
N ILE A 180 -1.19 -19.48 0.28
CA ILE A 180 -1.44 -18.03 0.23
C ILE A 180 -2.77 -17.74 -0.45
N ARG A 181 -3.02 -18.37 -1.60
CA ARG A 181 -4.26 -18.21 -2.35
C ARG A 181 -5.48 -18.55 -1.50
N TRP A 182 -5.41 -19.66 -0.78
CA TRP A 182 -6.49 -20.10 0.09
C TRP A 182 -6.65 -19.14 1.29
N TRP A 183 -5.56 -18.79 1.97
CA TRP A 183 -5.59 -17.95 3.17
C TRP A 183 -6.02 -16.51 2.91
N GLY A 184 -5.53 -15.86 1.86
CA GLY A 184 -6.04 -14.52 1.48
C GLY A 184 -7.32 -14.59 0.65
N GLY A 185 -7.91 -15.79 0.53
CA GLY A 185 -9.18 -16.14 -0.08
C GLY A 185 -9.33 -15.79 -1.56
N TRP A 186 -8.29 -15.80 -2.37
CA TRP A 186 -8.48 -15.49 -3.79
C TRP A 186 -9.50 -16.44 -4.42
N ALA A 187 -10.56 -15.88 -5.01
CA ALA A 187 -11.70 -16.69 -5.42
C ALA A 187 -11.32 -17.68 -6.53
N GLU A 188 -12.05 -18.78 -6.62
CA GLU A 188 -11.96 -19.66 -7.78
C GLU A 188 -12.46 -18.89 -9.02
N GLY A 189 -11.54 -18.60 -9.94
CA GLY A 189 -11.74 -17.73 -11.10
C GLY A 189 -11.22 -16.29 -10.98
N GLU A 190 -10.69 -15.85 -9.83
CA GLU A 190 -9.89 -14.63 -9.76
C GLU A 190 -8.54 -14.88 -10.46
N HIS A 191 -8.13 -13.98 -11.38
CA HIS A 191 -7.01 -14.23 -12.28
C HIS A 191 -5.73 -14.49 -11.47
N ARG A 192 -5.14 -15.68 -11.61
CA ARG A 192 -3.87 -16.06 -10.96
C ARG A 192 -2.80 -15.01 -11.19
N ASP A 193 -2.81 -14.39 -12.37
CA ASP A 193 -1.90 -13.33 -12.79
C ASP A 193 -1.89 -12.13 -11.86
N THR A 194 -2.98 -11.80 -11.16
CA THR A 194 -2.98 -10.64 -10.25
C THR A 194 -2.16 -10.94 -9.00
N LEU A 195 -2.34 -12.11 -8.39
CA LEU A 195 -1.55 -12.54 -7.23
C LEU A 195 -0.10 -12.77 -7.63
N ILE A 196 0.11 -13.47 -8.75
CA ILE A 196 1.45 -13.71 -9.30
C ILE A 196 2.13 -12.38 -9.58
N ARG A 197 1.45 -11.40 -10.19
CA ARG A 197 2.03 -10.07 -10.42
C ARG A 197 2.38 -9.34 -9.13
N TYR A 198 1.56 -9.44 -8.07
CA TYR A 198 1.93 -8.85 -6.78
C TYR A 198 3.19 -9.46 -6.14
N LEU A 199 3.45 -10.74 -6.40
CA LEU A 199 4.64 -11.43 -5.92
C LEU A 199 5.84 -11.18 -6.85
N LEU A 200 5.63 -11.21 -8.17
CA LEU A 200 6.65 -10.99 -9.18
C LEU A 200 7.11 -9.54 -9.26
N ASP A 201 6.22 -8.55 -9.11
CA ASP A 201 6.60 -7.13 -9.11
C ASP A 201 7.61 -6.83 -8.00
N GLU A 202 7.49 -7.49 -6.83
CA GLU A 202 8.52 -7.39 -5.79
C GLU A 202 9.78 -8.14 -6.17
N LEU A 203 9.67 -9.40 -6.60
CA LEU A 203 10.84 -10.21 -6.97
C LEU A 203 11.69 -9.48 -8.01
N TYR A 204 11.03 -8.89 -9.00
CA TYR A 204 11.66 -8.07 -10.02
C TYR A 204 12.40 -6.86 -9.41
N TYR A 205 11.76 -6.12 -8.50
CA TYR A 205 12.42 -5.02 -7.79
C TYR A 205 13.63 -5.49 -6.95
N TYR A 206 13.55 -6.68 -6.36
CA TYR A 206 14.67 -7.27 -5.62
C TYR A 206 15.81 -7.74 -6.52
N GLU A 207 15.51 -8.29 -7.69
CA GLU A 207 16.51 -8.72 -8.66
C GLU A 207 17.21 -7.54 -9.33
N GLU A 208 16.49 -6.46 -9.61
CA GLU A 208 17.05 -5.24 -10.22
C GLU A 208 17.77 -4.33 -9.22
N ASN A 209 17.55 -4.49 -7.92
CA ASN A 209 18.24 -3.72 -6.90
C ASN A 209 19.63 -4.29 -6.62
N HIS A 210 20.61 -3.86 -7.40
CA HIS A 210 22.03 -4.24 -7.24
C HIS A 210 22.79 -3.38 -6.21
N GLY A 211 22.09 -2.64 -5.34
CA GLY A 211 22.71 -1.76 -4.35
C GLY A 211 23.62 -2.48 -3.35
N ASP A 212 23.47 -3.79 -3.20
CA ASP A 212 24.31 -4.63 -2.36
C ASP A 212 25.36 -5.47 -3.11
N ALA A 213 25.58 -5.21 -4.40
CA ALA A 213 26.57 -5.92 -5.21
C ALA A 213 28.00 -5.83 -4.66
N LEU A 214 28.30 -4.78 -3.87
CA LEU A 214 29.60 -4.59 -3.22
C LEU A 214 29.62 -5.04 -1.75
N LYS A 215 28.58 -5.72 -1.25
CA LYS A 215 28.65 -6.29 0.10
C LYS A 215 29.74 -7.38 0.12
N PRO A 216 30.64 -7.36 1.13
CA PRO A 216 31.69 -8.36 1.26
C PRO A 216 31.17 -9.80 1.30
N ILE A 217 29.96 -9.98 1.83
CA ILE A 217 29.25 -11.25 1.87
C ILE A 217 28.10 -11.19 0.87
N VAL A 218 28.27 -11.88 -0.26
CA VAL A 218 27.28 -11.93 -1.34
C VAL A 218 26.11 -12.82 -0.93
N ARG A 219 24.88 -12.38 -1.21
CA ARG A 219 23.65 -13.09 -0.83
C ARG A 219 23.39 -14.39 -1.61
N GLU A 220 24.09 -14.61 -2.73
CA GLU A 220 23.97 -15.80 -3.59
C GLU A 220 22.51 -16.13 -3.99
N ALA A 221 21.77 -15.10 -4.44
CA ALA A 221 20.36 -15.24 -4.85
C ALA A 221 20.16 -16.23 -6.02
N HIS A 222 21.20 -16.50 -6.81
CA HIS A 222 21.16 -17.48 -7.90
C HIS A 222 21.13 -18.94 -7.43
N VAL A 223 21.52 -19.22 -6.18
CA VAL A 223 21.60 -20.59 -5.63
C VAL A 223 20.29 -21.02 -4.94
N SER A 224 19.59 -20.07 -4.33
CA SER A 224 18.31 -20.33 -3.65
C SER A 224 17.42 -19.09 -3.73
N PHE A 225 16.11 -19.30 -3.72
CA PHE A 225 15.09 -18.29 -4.01
C PHE A 225 15.37 -16.89 -3.41
N MET A 226 15.83 -16.77 -2.15
CA MET A 226 16.24 -15.48 -1.55
C MET A 226 17.64 -15.50 -0.90
N GLY A 227 18.50 -16.43 -1.29
CA GLY A 227 19.83 -16.65 -0.66
C GLY A 227 19.81 -17.44 0.66
N GLU A 228 18.65 -17.97 1.05
CA GLU A 228 18.38 -18.66 2.31
C GLU A 228 19.28 -19.84 2.65
N HIS A 229 19.88 -20.47 1.64
CA HIS A 229 20.82 -21.55 1.90
C HIS A 229 22.03 -21.06 2.72
N LYS A 230 22.32 -19.75 2.73
CA LYS A 230 23.31 -19.15 3.64
C LYS A 230 22.85 -19.09 5.08
N ASP A 231 21.56 -18.81 5.33
CA ASP A 231 21.00 -18.75 6.68
C ASP A 231 21.02 -20.13 7.37
N MET A 232 21.04 -21.21 6.57
CA MET A 232 21.10 -22.59 7.05
C MET A 232 22.52 -23.17 7.08
N LYS A 233 23.52 -22.48 6.49
CA LYS A 233 24.91 -22.93 6.49
C LYS A 233 25.61 -22.46 7.78
N PRO A 234 26.50 -23.27 8.36
CA PRO A 234 27.40 -22.80 9.39
C PRO A 234 28.23 -21.61 8.88
N ILE A 235 28.46 -20.61 9.74
CA ILE A 235 29.31 -19.46 9.38
C ILE A 235 30.68 -19.96 8.93
N THR A 236 31.14 -19.46 7.78
CA THR A 236 32.47 -19.81 7.28
C THR A 236 33.53 -19.02 8.03
N MET A 237 34.75 -19.57 8.10
CA MET A 237 35.87 -18.87 8.72
C MET A 237 36.17 -17.54 8.02
N ASP A 238 35.99 -17.48 6.70
CA ASP A 238 36.21 -16.26 5.91
C ASP A 238 35.19 -15.16 6.23
N GLU A 239 33.91 -15.52 6.36
CA GLU A 239 32.86 -14.58 6.81
C GLU A 239 33.15 -14.06 8.22
N LEU A 240 33.57 -14.95 9.13
CA LEU A 240 33.95 -14.55 10.50
C LEU A 240 35.12 -13.56 10.48
N MET A 241 36.19 -13.87 9.74
CA MET A 241 37.37 -13.01 9.64
C MET A 241 37.05 -11.66 9.00
N THR A 242 36.16 -11.63 8.01
CA THR A 242 35.68 -10.40 7.37
C THR A 242 34.93 -9.51 8.36
N VAL A 243 34.01 -10.08 9.15
CA VAL A 243 33.27 -9.35 10.18
C VAL A 243 34.20 -8.84 11.28
N THR A 244 35.10 -9.68 11.78
CA THR A 244 36.08 -9.31 12.82
C THR A 244 37.00 -8.19 12.34
N SER A 245 37.48 -8.25 11.10
CA SER A 245 38.35 -7.22 10.53
C SER A 245 37.63 -5.87 10.37
N SER A 246 36.38 -5.89 9.92
CA SER A 246 35.55 -4.68 9.82
C SER A 246 35.29 -4.04 11.18
N LEU A 247 34.98 -4.86 12.20
CA LEU A 247 34.78 -4.39 13.57
C LEU A 247 36.06 -3.79 14.15
N GLN A 248 37.19 -4.48 13.98
CA GLN A 248 38.51 -4.01 14.41
C GLN A 248 38.84 -2.65 13.77
N HIS A 249 38.58 -2.50 12.47
CA HIS A 249 38.82 -1.26 11.74
C HIS A 249 37.97 -0.10 12.29
N ASN A 250 36.67 -0.33 12.53
CA ASN A 250 35.76 0.68 13.06
C ASN A 250 36.15 1.12 14.49
N ILE A 251 36.51 0.17 15.36
CA ILE A 251 37.00 0.47 16.71
C ILE A 251 38.28 1.31 16.64
N THR A 252 39.24 0.88 15.82
CA THR A 252 40.52 1.58 15.64
C THR A 252 40.27 3.02 15.17
N HIS A 253 39.41 3.21 14.18
CA HIS A 253 39.06 4.52 13.66
C HIS A 253 38.38 5.41 14.71
N ALA A 254 37.44 4.86 15.49
CA ALA A 254 36.76 5.60 16.56
C ALA A 254 37.74 6.07 17.66
N VAL A 255 38.67 5.21 18.08
CA VAL A 255 39.69 5.56 19.07
C VAL A 255 40.62 6.65 18.55
N ILE A 256 41.13 6.52 17.31
CA ILE A 256 41.99 7.53 16.68
C ILE A 256 41.26 8.87 16.56
N SER A 257 40.01 8.87 16.10
CA SER A 257 39.19 10.08 15.99
C SER A 257 39.00 10.79 17.33
N ASN A 258 38.77 10.03 18.41
CA ASN A 258 38.62 10.59 19.76
C ASN A 258 39.94 11.18 20.29
N ILE A 259 41.06 10.51 20.05
CA ILE A 259 42.39 11.02 20.45
C ILE A 259 42.70 12.32 19.70
N LEU A 260 42.50 12.36 18.38
CA LEU A 260 42.75 13.55 17.57
C LEU A 260 41.84 14.72 17.99
N SER A 261 40.56 14.44 18.28
CA SER A 261 39.62 15.46 18.78
C SER A 261 40.04 16.04 20.13
N ALA A 262 40.49 15.18 21.06
CA ALA A 262 40.99 15.61 22.37
C ALA A 262 42.30 16.42 22.28
N MET A 263 43.14 16.14 21.28
CA MET A 263 44.35 16.93 21.01
C MET A 263 44.03 18.31 20.45
N HIS A 264 42.95 18.45 19.66
CA HIS A 264 42.55 19.73 19.07
C HIS A 264 41.83 20.64 20.08
N THR A 265 41.09 20.07 21.05
CA THR A 265 40.45 20.85 22.12
C THR A 265 41.44 21.47 23.10
N LYS A 266 42.65 20.92 23.22
CA LYS A 266 43.72 21.44 24.10
C LYS A 266 44.59 22.53 23.48
N ARG A 267 44.34 22.93 22.22
CA ARG A 267 45.12 23.98 21.53
C ARG A 267 44.43 25.34 21.43
N SER A 268 43.24 25.52 22.00
CA SER A 268 42.69 26.86 22.24
C SER A 268 43.44 27.53 23.38
N THR A 269 44.48 28.29 23.03
CA THR A 269 45.08 29.31 23.89
C THR A 269 44.01 30.27 24.40
N PRO A 270 43.98 30.60 25.71
CA PRO A 270 43.05 31.60 26.22
C PRO A 270 43.41 32.97 25.61
N PRO A 271 42.44 33.80 25.23
CA PRO A 271 42.74 35.20 24.94
C PRO A 271 43.23 35.85 26.23
N PHE A 272 44.40 36.48 26.16
CA PHE A 272 44.90 37.37 27.20
C PHE A 272 43.87 38.47 27.46
N TYR A 273 43.23 38.42 28.63
CA TYR A 273 42.44 39.52 29.15
C TYR A 273 43.40 40.59 29.68
N PHE A 274 43.52 41.70 28.95
CA PHE A 274 43.90 42.97 29.57
C PHE A 274 42.66 43.57 30.22
N SER A 275 42.72 43.72 31.54
CA SER A 275 41.71 44.34 32.37
C SER A 275 41.87 45.86 32.29
N THR A 276 40.83 46.55 31.84
CA THR A 276 40.59 47.96 32.17
C THR A 276 39.10 48.13 32.44
N ASP A 277 38.79 48.30 33.72
CA ASP A 277 37.50 48.79 34.21
C ASP A 277 37.21 50.17 33.62
N TYR A 278 36.00 50.41 33.12
CA TYR A 278 35.24 51.65 33.34
C TYR A 278 33.78 51.48 32.88
N TYR A 279 32.87 51.68 33.83
CA TYR A 279 31.49 52.19 33.80
C TYR A 279 30.62 52.21 32.51
N GLN A 280 29.33 51.93 32.77
CA GLN A 280 28.08 52.45 32.18
C GLN A 280 27.35 51.67 31.06
N GLY A 281 26.07 51.37 31.34
CA GLY A 281 24.96 51.68 30.43
C GLY A 281 24.21 50.49 29.80
N PRO A 282 22.88 50.39 29.94
CA PRO A 282 22.08 49.32 29.34
C PRO A 282 21.43 49.78 28.02
N GLN A 283 21.58 49.05 26.90
CA GLN A 283 20.60 49.04 25.78
C GLN A 283 20.79 47.88 24.78
N ARG A 284 19.66 47.20 24.53
CA ARG A 284 19.02 46.81 23.26
C ARG A 284 19.79 46.20 22.05
N THR A 285 19.09 45.20 21.49
CA THR A 285 18.87 44.81 20.07
C THR A 285 19.89 43.98 19.26
N ALA A 286 19.29 42.95 18.65
CA ALA A 286 19.43 42.43 17.28
C ALA A 286 20.68 41.65 16.83
N ASP A 287 20.38 40.53 16.18
CA ASP A 287 21.01 39.89 15.01
C ASP A 287 22.55 39.89 14.89
N HIS A 288 23.13 38.68 14.76
CA HIS A 288 23.73 38.25 13.49
C HIS A 288 24.34 36.84 13.56
N ASN A 289 24.08 36.11 12.49
CA ASN A 289 24.59 34.81 12.07
C ASN A 289 26.01 34.95 11.48
N PRO A 290 26.95 34.00 11.65
CA PRO A 290 28.13 33.93 10.80
C PRO A 290 28.10 32.70 9.87
N SER A 291 28.05 33.01 8.58
CA SER A 291 28.40 32.13 7.46
C SER A 291 29.89 31.77 7.45
N ILE A 292 30.24 30.53 7.11
CA ILE A 292 31.59 30.09 6.71
C ILE A 292 31.48 29.16 5.48
N PRO A 293 32.45 29.18 4.55
CA PRO A 293 32.21 29.20 3.11
C PRO A 293 32.41 27.85 2.42
N GLY A 294 31.96 27.83 1.17
CA GLY A 294 31.84 26.64 0.34
C GLY A 294 33.14 26.04 -0.19
N ARG A 295 32.99 24.83 -0.72
CA ARG A 295 33.94 24.21 -1.62
C ARG A 295 33.18 23.53 -2.76
N THR A 296 33.15 24.24 -3.89
CA THR A 296 32.66 23.78 -5.19
C THR A 296 33.62 22.73 -5.73
N ILE A 297 33.13 21.53 -6.03
CA ILE A 297 33.81 20.59 -6.94
C ILE A 297 32.88 20.41 -8.13
N SER A 298 33.27 21.03 -9.23
CA SER A 298 32.68 20.83 -10.55
C SER A 298 33.30 19.58 -11.17
N LEU A 299 32.48 18.58 -11.48
CA LEU A 299 32.85 17.47 -12.33
C LEU A 299 31.93 17.46 -13.55
N THR A 300 32.55 17.76 -14.69
CA THR A 300 32.01 17.64 -16.04
C THR A 300 31.76 16.18 -16.41
N PRO A 301 30.60 15.82 -16.99
CA PRO A 301 30.42 14.52 -17.64
C PRO A 301 30.77 14.62 -19.14
N SER A 302 31.43 13.60 -19.66
CA SER A 302 31.59 13.34 -21.11
C SER A 302 30.77 12.10 -21.51
N PRO A 303 30.38 11.98 -22.79
CA PRO A 303 29.16 11.30 -23.20
C PRO A 303 29.39 9.81 -23.43
N ILE A 304 28.49 8.98 -22.88
CA ILE A 304 28.41 7.55 -23.22
C ILE A 304 27.15 7.34 -24.05
N ASN A 305 27.37 6.72 -25.21
CA ASN A 305 26.41 6.41 -26.25
C ASN A 305 25.19 5.65 -25.71
N SER A 306 24.02 6.09 -26.16
CA SER A 306 22.70 5.52 -25.90
C SER A 306 22.44 4.27 -26.76
N ILE A 307 21.99 3.20 -26.10
CA ILE A 307 21.37 2.00 -26.69
C ILE A 307 19.99 1.85 -26.03
N PRO A 308 18.92 1.47 -26.76
CA PRO A 308 17.56 1.87 -26.42
C PRO A 308 16.99 1.09 -25.23
N THR A 309 16.59 1.85 -24.21
CA THR A 309 15.84 1.39 -23.04
C THR A 309 14.41 1.02 -23.43
N SER A 310 14.05 -0.22 -23.17
CA SER A 310 12.68 -0.74 -23.24
C SER A 310 11.77 -0.03 -22.23
N SER A 311 10.95 0.90 -22.74
CA SER A 311 9.64 1.35 -22.24
C SER A 311 9.37 1.27 -20.72
N MET A 312 10.20 1.92 -19.91
CA MET A 312 9.71 2.44 -18.64
C MET A 312 8.76 3.61 -18.94
N LYS A 313 7.49 3.50 -18.51
CA LYS A 313 6.50 4.55 -18.72
C LYS A 313 6.93 5.79 -17.96
N ALA A 314 7.29 6.84 -18.69
CA ALA A 314 7.74 8.09 -18.11
C ALA A 314 6.68 8.65 -17.13
N PRO A 315 7.09 9.13 -15.95
CA PRO A 315 6.20 9.84 -15.04
C PRO A 315 5.63 11.09 -15.74
N LEU A 316 4.40 11.47 -15.38
CA LEU A 316 3.78 12.69 -15.91
C LEU A 316 4.62 13.92 -15.51
N PRO A 317 4.74 14.94 -16.38
CA PRO A 317 5.36 16.20 -16.00
C PRO A 317 4.65 16.83 -14.79
N PRO A 318 5.37 17.50 -13.88
CA PRO A 318 4.77 18.23 -12.78
C PRO A 318 3.67 19.20 -13.26
N GLY A 319 2.52 19.18 -12.60
CA GLY A 319 1.38 20.04 -12.96
C GLY A 319 0.46 19.50 -14.07
N VAL A 320 0.72 18.30 -14.61
CA VAL A 320 -0.17 17.65 -15.59
C VAL A 320 -1.14 16.69 -14.88
N TYR A 321 -2.41 17.09 -14.77
CA TYR A 321 -3.48 16.25 -14.24
C TYR A 321 -4.84 16.69 -14.81
N VAL A 322 -5.81 15.77 -14.98
CA VAL A 322 -7.15 16.18 -15.44
C VAL A 322 -7.90 16.84 -14.28
N PRO A 323 -8.29 18.13 -14.36
CA PRO A 323 -8.88 18.84 -13.24
C PRO A 323 -10.21 18.22 -12.80
N ASN A 324 -10.40 18.15 -11.48
CA ASN A 324 -11.65 17.67 -10.91
C ASN A 324 -12.75 18.72 -11.10
N ILE A 325 -13.96 18.26 -11.41
CA ILE A 325 -15.12 19.14 -11.45
C ILE A 325 -15.66 19.26 -10.04
N GLY A 326 -15.63 20.48 -9.52
CA GLY A 326 -15.99 20.77 -8.14
C GLY A 326 -17.43 20.42 -7.81
N LYS A 327 -17.67 20.17 -6.52
CA LYS A 327 -18.98 19.72 -6.02
C LYS A 327 -19.99 20.86 -5.96
N GLU A 328 -19.49 22.09 -5.82
CA GLU A 328 -20.21 23.36 -5.79
C GLU A 328 -20.93 23.66 -7.11
N ILE A 329 -20.45 23.10 -8.23
CA ILE A 329 -21.10 23.25 -9.53
C ILE A 329 -22.36 22.39 -9.57
N LYS A 330 -23.49 23.03 -9.92
CA LYS A 330 -24.79 22.36 -10.11
C LYS A 330 -24.61 21.18 -11.06
N LYS A 331 -25.21 20.03 -10.71
CA LYS A 331 -25.06 18.79 -11.50
C LYS A 331 -25.42 18.98 -12.97
N SER A 332 -26.43 19.81 -13.25
CA SER A 332 -26.89 20.16 -14.60
C SER A 332 -25.87 20.88 -15.45
N ASP A 333 -24.89 21.55 -14.84
CA ASP A 333 -23.96 22.43 -15.54
C ASP A 333 -22.56 21.82 -15.62
N ARG A 334 -22.33 20.68 -14.97
CA ARG A 334 -21.01 20.02 -14.93
C ARG A 334 -20.49 19.60 -16.30
N TRP A 335 -21.37 19.23 -17.23
CA TRP A 335 -20.96 18.87 -18.59
C TRP A 335 -20.43 20.09 -19.38
N LYS A 336 -20.87 21.31 -19.05
CA LYS A 336 -20.31 22.55 -19.64
C LYS A 336 -18.86 22.74 -19.24
N ILE A 337 -18.52 22.43 -18.00
CA ILE A 337 -17.13 22.46 -17.51
C ILE A 337 -16.28 21.42 -18.22
N VAL A 338 -16.84 20.26 -18.56
CA VAL A 338 -16.12 19.25 -19.39
C VAL A 338 -15.75 19.85 -20.74
N ILE A 339 -16.67 20.52 -21.40
CA ILE A 339 -16.43 21.17 -22.70
C ILE A 339 -15.42 22.31 -22.56
N GLN A 340 -15.54 23.13 -21.51
CA GLN A 340 -14.57 24.19 -21.22
C GLN A 340 -13.15 23.65 -21.03
N GLN A 341 -12.99 22.59 -20.22
CA GLN A 341 -11.70 21.90 -20.05
C GLN A 341 -11.19 21.32 -21.38
N TRP A 342 -12.09 20.86 -22.25
CA TRP A 342 -11.75 20.25 -23.52
C TRP A 342 -11.31 21.25 -24.60
N GLU A 343 -11.94 22.42 -24.67
CA GLU A 343 -11.73 23.40 -25.75
C GLU A 343 -10.85 24.59 -25.35
N ILE A 344 -10.93 25.03 -24.10
CA ILE A 344 -10.23 26.22 -23.59
C ILE A 344 -9.05 25.82 -22.72
N GLY A 345 -9.23 24.77 -21.91
CA GLY A 345 -8.23 24.35 -20.91
C GLY A 345 -8.41 25.06 -19.57
N ASP A 346 -7.60 24.65 -18.60
CA ASP A 346 -7.56 25.22 -17.26
C ASP A 346 -6.22 25.94 -17.07
N PRO A 347 -6.19 27.26 -16.82
CA PRO A 347 -4.94 28.02 -16.66
C PRO A 347 -4.00 27.46 -15.59
N SER A 348 -4.53 26.73 -14.60
CA SER A 348 -3.75 26.12 -13.52
C SER A 348 -3.11 24.77 -13.87
N VAL A 349 -3.39 24.23 -15.06
CA VAL A 349 -2.97 22.89 -15.47
C VAL A 349 -2.30 22.93 -16.84
N ALA A 350 -1.16 22.23 -16.97
CA ALA A 350 -0.48 22.07 -18.25
C ALA A 350 -0.29 23.40 -19.03
N ASN A 351 0.01 24.48 -18.32
CA ASN A 351 0.14 25.84 -18.87
C ASN A 351 -1.10 26.34 -19.64
N GLY A 352 -2.31 25.93 -19.23
CA GLY A 352 -3.55 26.34 -19.89
C GLY A 352 -3.90 25.56 -21.14
N LEU A 353 -3.14 24.50 -21.49
CA LEU A 353 -3.43 23.71 -22.68
C LEU A 353 -4.79 22.99 -22.55
N PRO A 354 -5.69 23.13 -23.55
CA PRO A 354 -6.96 22.41 -23.58
C PRO A 354 -6.73 20.91 -23.72
N LEU A 355 -7.60 20.09 -23.13
CA LEU A 355 -7.42 18.63 -23.10
C LEU A 355 -7.30 18.01 -24.51
N ARG A 356 -7.98 18.57 -25.51
CA ARG A 356 -7.90 18.05 -26.89
C ARG A 356 -6.51 18.17 -27.51
N ASP A 357 -5.70 19.11 -27.02
CA ASP A 357 -4.36 19.42 -27.55
C ASP A 357 -3.25 18.78 -26.69
N TRP A 358 -3.61 17.90 -25.74
CA TRP A 358 -2.63 17.21 -24.91
C TRP A 358 -1.85 16.14 -25.69
N PRO A 359 -0.51 16.04 -25.49
CA PRO A 359 0.29 14.99 -26.08
C PRO A 359 -0.18 13.57 -25.75
N ASP A 360 -0.09 12.69 -26.74
CA ASP A 360 -0.45 11.27 -26.65
C ASP A 360 0.23 10.53 -25.48
N GLU A 361 1.45 10.94 -25.15
CA GLU A 361 2.22 10.39 -24.04
C GLU A 361 1.52 10.62 -22.69
N TRP A 362 0.88 11.78 -22.53
CA TRP A 362 0.15 12.12 -21.30
C TRP A 362 -1.19 11.38 -21.27
N THR A 363 -1.93 11.40 -22.38
CA THR A 363 -3.29 10.83 -22.45
C THR A 363 -3.30 9.31 -22.28
N LYS A 364 -2.20 8.63 -22.63
CA LYS A 364 -2.00 7.18 -22.43
C LYS A 364 -1.55 6.82 -21.01
N ASN A 365 -1.23 7.80 -20.16
CA ASN A 365 -0.83 7.53 -18.78
C ASN A 365 -2.02 6.98 -17.95
N PRO A 366 -1.87 5.82 -17.28
CA PRO A 366 -2.97 5.18 -16.52
C PRO A 366 -3.61 6.06 -15.45
N ALA A 367 -2.86 7.01 -14.87
CA ALA A 367 -3.36 7.89 -13.82
C ALA A 367 -4.45 8.86 -14.32
N ILE A 368 -4.40 9.25 -15.59
CA ILE A 368 -5.31 10.25 -16.18
C ILE A 368 -6.14 9.73 -17.35
N ALA A 369 -5.75 8.61 -17.98
CA ALA A 369 -6.37 8.08 -19.20
C ALA A 369 -7.88 7.86 -19.08
N VAL A 370 -8.38 7.40 -17.93
CA VAL A 370 -9.82 7.16 -17.72
C VAL A 370 -10.58 8.49 -17.75
N LYS A 371 -10.18 9.46 -16.92
CA LYS A 371 -10.83 10.77 -16.88
C LYS A 371 -10.73 11.48 -18.22
N TYR A 372 -9.57 11.40 -18.87
CA TYR A 372 -9.35 11.97 -20.20
C TYR A 372 -10.36 11.42 -21.22
N ARG A 373 -10.51 10.09 -21.30
CA ARG A 373 -11.47 9.45 -22.22
C ARG A 373 -12.91 9.81 -21.91
N ASP A 374 -13.29 9.89 -20.63
CA ASP A 374 -14.63 10.30 -20.24
C ASP A 374 -14.93 11.75 -20.69
N ARG A 375 -13.94 12.65 -20.56
CA ARG A 375 -14.04 14.05 -21.03
C ARG A 375 -14.13 14.13 -22.55
N MET A 376 -13.26 13.41 -23.25
CA MET A 376 -13.24 13.30 -24.71
C MET A 376 -14.58 12.82 -25.25
N LEU A 377 -15.18 11.80 -24.63
CA LEU A 377 -16.46 11.25 -25.06
C LEU A 377 -17.57 12.31 -24.99
N VAL A 378 -17.71 12.99 -23.85
CA VAL A 378 -18.75 14.01 -23.67
C VAL A 378 -18.54 15.19 -24.63
N ALA A 379 -17.29 15.65 -24.78
CA ALA A 379 -16.98 16.79 -25.62
C ALA A 379 -17.15 16.48 -27.13
N SER A 380 -16.67 15.33 -27.61
CA SER A 380 -16.87 14.91 -29.00
C SER A 380 -18.35 14.77 -29.35
N GLU A 381 -19.17 14.17 -28.48
CA GLU A 381 -20.62 14.09 -28.69
C GLU A 381 -21.26 15.48 -28.80
N PHE A 382 -20.88 16.42 -27.93
CA PHE A 382 -21.41 17.79 -27.99
C PHE A 382 -20.99 18.53 -29.27
N ILE A 383 -19.72 18.40 -29.66
CA ILE A 383 -19.14 19.15 -30.78
C ILE A 383 -19.57 18.54 -32.12
N GLU A 384 -19.37 17.23 -32.29
CA GLU A 384 -19.52 16.54 -33.57
C GLU A 384 -20.96 16.14 -33.84
N ASN A 385 -21.68 15.60 -32.84
CA ASN A 385 -23.02 15.04 -33.05
C ASN A 385 -24.14 16.05 -32.74
N CYS A 386 -23.93 16.94 -31.77
CA CYS A 386 -24.93 17.95 -31.41
C CYS A 386 -24.63 19.34 -32.01
N GLY A 387 -23.55 19.49 -32.79
CA GLY A 387 -23.21 20.75 -33.47
C GLY A 387 -23.02 21.93 -32.51
N ARG A 388 -22.51 21.68 -31.30
CA ARG A 388 -22.38 22.65 -30.20
C ARG A 388 -23.70 23.30 -29.75
N ASN A 389 -24.83 22.66 -30.03
CA ASN A 389 -26.14 23.16 -29.63
C ASN A 389 -26.57 22.54 -28.30
N GLU A 390 -26.68 23.36 -27.24
CA GLU A 390 -27.05 22.88 -25.91
C GLU A 390 -28.44 22.26 -25.86
N SER A 391 -29.43 22.78 -26.61
CA SER A 391 -30.79 22.25 -26.58
C SER A 391 -30.86 20.88 -27.25
N VAL A 392 -30.16 20.70 -28.36
CA VAL A 392 -30.00 19.41 -29.04
C VAL A 392 -29.30 18.41 -28.13
N PHE A 393 -28.21 18.85 -27.47
CA PHE A 393 -27.46 17.99 -26.55
C PHE A 393 -28.30 17.54 -25.36
N LEU A 394 -29.08 18.43 -24.74
CA LEU A 394 -29.94 18.07 -23.61
C LEU A 394 -31.14 17.22 -24.01
N ALA A 395 -31.69 17.43 -25.22
CA ALA A 395 -32.75 16.58 -25.76
C ALA A 395 -32.25 15.16 -26.04
N GLN A 396 -31.05 15.02 -26.59
CA GLN A 396 -30.43 13.73 -26.89
C GLN A 396 -29.89 13.03 -25.64
N TRP A 397 -29.34 13.79 -24.70
CA TRP A 397 -28.67 13.30 -23.50
C TRP A 397 -29.30 13.88 -22.21
N PRO A 398 -30.55 13.52 -21.88
CA PRO A 398 -31.25 14.09 -20.72
C PRO A 398 -30.54 13.80 -19.38
N ALA A 399 -29.72 12.74 -19.30
CA ALA A 399 -28.93 12.44 -18.10
C ALA A 399 -27.84 13.48 -17.80
N ALA A 400 -27.53 14.39 -18.73
CA ALA A 400 -26.63 15.53 -18.49
C ALA A 400 -27.08 16.37 -17.30
N THR A 401 -28.39 16.47 -17.05
CA THR A 401 -28.99 17.18 -15.91
C THR A 401 -28.68 16.52 -14.55
N GLN A 402 -28.38 15.22 -14.55
CA GLN A 402 -28.18 14.40 -13.36
C GLN A 402 -26.71 14.29 -12.95
N GLY A 403 -25.79 14.76 -13.80
CA GLY A 403 -24.36 14.78 -13.60
C GLY A 403 -23.58 13.88 -14.57
N ILE A 404 -22.27 14.08 -14.61
CA ILE A 404 -21.38 13.47 -15.62
C ILE A 404 -21.35 11.94 -15.55
N LYS A 405 -21.46 11.35 -14.35
CA LYS A 405 -21.43 9.90 -14.21
C LYS A 405 -22.64 9.25 -14.89
N GLN A 406 -23.82 9.83 -14.71
CA GLN A 406 -25.06 9.39 -15.33
C GLN A 406 -25.04 9.62 -16.84
N LEU A 407 -24.58 10.79 -17.27
CA LEU A 407 -24.37 11.12 -18.68
C LEU A 407 -23.46 10.11 -19.38
N HIS A 408 -22.30 9.82 -18.80
CA HIS A 408 -21.34 8.88 -19.36
C HIS A 408 -21.92 7.45 -19.43
N ALA A 409 -22.64 7.01 -18.41
CA ALA A 409 -23.31 5.71 -18.42
C ALA A 409 -24.36 5.61 -19.55
N GLN A 410 -25.14 6.68 -19.77
CA GLN A 410 -26.11 6.74 -20.87
C GLN A 410 -25.41 6.67 -22.23
N MET A 411 -24.37 7.47 -22.45
CA MET A 411 -23.60 7.49 -23.71
C MET A 411 -22.97 6.13 -24.01
N LEU A 412 -22.36 5.48 -23.01
CA LEU A 412 -21.81 4.13 -23.17
C LEU A 412 -22.87 3.09 -23.50
N ALA A 413 -24.07 3.18 -22.89
CA ALA A 413 -25.17 2.26 -23.19
C ALA A 413 -25.63 2.39 -24.65
N VAL A 414 -25.77 3.63 -25.15
CA VAL A 414 -26.14 3.91 -26.55
C VAL A 414 -25.06 3.42 -27.51
N ARG A 415 -23.78 3.75 -27.27
CA ARG A 415 -22.67 3.27 -28.13
C ARG A 415 -22.54 1.74 -28.13
N LYS A 416 -22.86 1.08 -27.02
CA LYS A 416 -22.88 -0.38 -26.94
C LYS A 416 -24.06 -0.97 -27.74
N ALA A 417 -25.24 -0.36 -27.67
CA ALA A 417 -26.39 -0.77 -28.47
C ALA A 417 -26.14 -0.60 -29.98
N ALA A 418 -25.40 0.45 -30.36
CA ALA A 418 -24.99 0.71 -31.75
C ALA A 418 -23.79 -0.14 -32.23
N GLY A 419 -23.22 -1.01 -31.38
CA GLY A 419 -22.03 -1.82 -31.72
C GLY A 419 -20.72 -1.04 -31.82
N LEU A 420 -20.72 0.27 -31.56
CA LEU A 420 -19.54 1.14 -31.62
C LEU A 420 -18.61 0.96 -30.41
N ALA A 421 -19.16 0.54 -29.28
CA ALA A 421 -18.40 0.18 -28.09
C ALA A 421 -18.41 -1.34 -27.90
N LYS A 422 -17.24 -1.98 -27.98
CA LYS A 422 -17.11 -3.37 -27.55
C LYS A 422 -17.53 -3.45 -26.09
N SER A 423 -18.60 -4.20 -25.83
CA SER A 423 -18.82 -4.75 -24.50
C SER A 423 -17.50 -5.33 -24.05
N ARG A 424 -16.97 -4.90 -22.90
CA ARG A 424 -15.85 -5.60 -22.30
C ARG A 424 -16.37 -7.01 -22.06
N CYS A 425 -16.10 -7.93 -23.00
CA CYS A 425 -16.50 -9.32 -22.83
C CYS A 425 -15.89 -9.71 -21.50
N SER A 426 -16.75 -10.01 -20.54
CA SER A 426 -16.34 -10.85 -19.43
C SER A 426 -15.60 -12.01 -20.08
N ARG A 427 -14.31 -12.15 -19.74
CA ARG A 427 -13.34 -13.07 -20.36
C ARG A 427 -13.68 -14.52 -20.00
N LYS A 428 -14.92 -14.92 -20.25
CA LYS A 428 -15.59 -16.13 -19.75
C LYS A 428 -16.29 -16.94 -20.83
N SER A 429 -16.21 -16.54 -22.10
CA SER A 429 -16.91 -17.21 -23.20
C SER A 429 -15.97 -17.71 -24.31
N GLN A 430 -14.70 -17.97 -24.00
CA GLN A 430 -13.80 -18.74 -24.87
C GLN A 430 -13.19 -19.88 -24.06
N THR A 431 -13.96 -20.95 -23.88
CA THR A 431 -13.48 -22.33 -23.69
C THR A 431 -14.72 -23.21 -23.63
N THR A 432 -15.14 -23.69 -24.79
CA THR A 432 -15.71 -25.02 -25.04
C THR A 432 -16.03 -25.04 -26.52
N ASP A 433 -15.13 -25.62 -27.32
CA ASP A 433 -15.48 -26.51 -28.42
C ASP A 433 -14.21 -27.02 -29.10
N GLY A 434 -14.11 -28.35 -29.23
CA GLY A 434 -13.12 -29.03 -30.05
C GLY A 434 -12.08 -29.84 -29.27
N ASP A 435 -12.42 -31.07 -28.86
CA ASP A 435 -11.95 -32.26 -29.59
C ASP A 435 -12.39 -33.55 -28.89
N SER A 436 -13.45 -34.13 -29.44
CA SER A 436 -13.75 -35.56 -29.32
C SER A 436 -13.27 -36.20 -30.61
N LYS A 437 -12.06 -36.76 -30.61
CA LYS A 437 -11.66 -37.78 -31.58
C LYS A 437 -11.21 -39.02 -30.82
N THR A 438 -12.10 -40.00 -30.88
CA THR A 438 -11.89 -41.42 -31.10
C THR A 438 -10.44 -41.84 -31.33
N GLU A 439 -9.96 -42.81 -30.55
CA GLU A 439 -9.26 -44.00 -31.06
C GLU A 439 -9.14 -45.08 -29.98
N LEU A 440 -8.92 -46.30 -30.47
CA LEU A 440 -9.04 -47.64 -29.89
C LEU A 440 -8.28 -47.93 -28.59
#